data_AF-A0A8J6RZQ2-F1
#
_entry.id   AF-A0A8J6RZQ2-F1
#
_cell.length_a   1.000
_cell.length_b   1.000
_cell.length_c   1.000
_cell.angle_alpha   90.00
_cell.angle_beta   90.00
_cell.angle_gamma   90.00
#
_symmetry.space_group_name_H-M   'P 1'
#
loop_
_entity.id
_entity.type
_entity.pdbx_description
1 polymer ?
#
loop_
_entity_poly.entity_id
_entity_poly.type
_entity_poly.pdbx_seq_one_letter_code
_entity_poly.pdbx_strand_id
1 'polypeptide(L)' 'MIHSRILIQRVVSPDGKSVASAKSIAIASAAESTISQTVTVQVSSSKGCSSSSTSSISKYTQKN' A
#
# COMPACT_ATOMS: atom_id res chain seq x y z
N MET A 1 -13.17 -14.66 -11.39
CA MET A 1 -12.25 -14.98 -10.28
C MET A 1 -11.62 -13.68 -9.80
N ILE A 2 -11.62 -13.43 -8.49
CA ILE A 2 -11.01 -12.24 -7.88
C ILE A 2 -9.82 -12.71 -7.06
N HIS A 3 -8.66 -12.09 -7.29
CA HIS A 3 -7.47 -12.32 -6.48
C HIS A 3 -7.15 -11.08 -5.68
N SER A 4 -6.80 -11.24 -4.41
CA SER A 4 -6.29 -10.16 -3.58
C SER A 4 -4.95 -10.53 -2.96
N ARG A 5 -4.07 -9.54 -2.83
CA ARG A 5 -2.81 -9.64 -2.09
C ARG A 5 -2.67 -8.42 -1.20
N ILE A 6 -2.30 -8.67 0.05
CA ILE A 6 -2.03 -7.63 1.05
C ILE A 6 -0.57 -7.76 1.47
N LEU A 7 0.16 -6.66 1.35
CA LEU A 7 1.54 -6.54 1.82
C LEU A 7 1.61 -5.48 2.90
N ILE A 8 2.23 -5.81 4.03
CA ILE A 8 2.44 -4.88 5.14
C ILE A 8 3.94 -4.87 5.43
N GLN A 9 4.54 -3.68 5.41
CA GLN A 9 5.94 -3.49 5.72
C GLN A 9 6.11 -2.38 6.76
N ARG A 10 7.07 -2.55 7.65
CA ARG A 10 7.37 -1.61 8.72
C ARG A 10 8.86 -1.29 8.73
N VAL A 11 9.19 -0.02 8.92
CA VAL A 11 10.55 0.45 9.20
C VAL A 11 10.63 0.73 10.69
N VAL A 12 11.58 0.07 11.36
CA VAL A 12 11.75 0.12 12.82
C VAL A 12 13.12 0.74 13.11
N SER A 13 13.17 1.68 14.05
CA SER A 13 14.42 2.27 14.52
C SER A 13 15.18 1.30 15.44
N PRO A 14 16.47 1.53 15.70
CA PRO A 14 17.28 0.66 16.57
C PRO A 14 16.74 0.51 18.00
N ASP A 15 15.95 1.47 18.48
CA ASP A 15 15.27 1.44 19.78
C ASP A 15 13.93 0.67 19.75
N GLY A 16 13.61 0.00 18.65
CA GLY A 16 12.42 -0.83 18.50
C GLY A 16 11.13 -0.06 18.16
N LYS A 17 11.19 1.26 17.96
CA LYS A 17 10.01 2.07 17.61
C LYS A 17 9.71 2.02 16.11
N SER A 18 8.43 2.00 15.75
CA SER A 18 8.02 2.09 14.35
C SER A 18 8.21 3.52 13.85
N VAL A 19 9.01 3.70 12.81
CA VAL A 19 9.28 5.02 12.19
C VAL A 19 8.39 5.23 10.98
N ALA A 20 8.10 4.16 10.25
CA ALA A 20 7.15 4.19 9.13
C ALA A 20 6.49 2.83 8.94
N SER A 21 5.31 2.82 8.33
CA SER A 21 4.65 1.61 7.85
C SER A 21 4.02 1.84 6.49
N ALA A 22 4.05 0.82 5.65
CA ALA A 22 3.40 0.80 4.35
C ALA A 22 2.45 -0.39 4.29
N LYS A 23 1.20 -0.13 3.90
CA LYS A 23 0.19 -1.15 3.60
C LYS A 23 -0.17 -1.05 2.13
N SER A 24 0.05 -2.12 1.39
CA SER A 24 -0.40 -2.24 0.00
C SER A 24 -1.51 -3.28 -0.11
N ILE A 25 -2.57 -2.92 -0.82
CA ILE A 25 -3.68 -3.80 -1.14
C ILE A 25 -3.78 -3.83 -2.67
N ALA A 26 -3.54 -5.00 -3.27
CA ALA A 26 -3.71 -5.23 -4.69
C ALA A 26 -4.90 -6.16 -4.91
N ILE A 27 -5.78 -5.78 -5.82
CA ILE A 27 -6.97 -6.54 -6.22
C ILE A 27 -6.91 -6.71 -7.74
N ALA A 28 -6.91 -7.96 -8.19
CA ALA A 28 -6.98 -8.33 -9.59
C ALA A 28 -8.34 -8.97 -9.88
N SER A 29 -9.02 -8.49 -10.91
CA SER A 29 -10.30 -9.04 -11.37
C SER A 29 -10.15 -9.52 -12.80
N ALA A 30 -10.34 -10.82 -13.02
CA ALA A 30 -10.32 -11.41 -14.36
C ALA A 30 -11.49 -10.91 -15.23
N ALA A 31 -12.64 -10.60 -14.62
CA ALA A 31 -13.82 -10.09 -15.33
C ALA A 31 -13.57 -8.69 -15.91
N GLU A 32 -12.81 -7.87 -15.18
CA GLU A 32 -12.49 -6.50 -15.58
C GLU A 32 -11.16 -6.41 -16.34
N SER A 33 -10.38 -7.51 -16.41
CA SER A 33 -8.99 -7.54 -16.89
C SER A 33 -8.15 -6.38 -16.32
N THR A 34 -8.42 -6.02 -15.07
CA THR A 34 -7.79 -4.89 -14.39
C THR A 34 -7.14 -5.33 -13.08
N ILE A 35 -6.07 -4.61 -12.75
CA ILE A 35 -5.44 -4.62 -11.44
C ILE A 35 -5.62 -3.23 -10.83
N SER A 36 -6.11 -3.20 -9.60
CA SER A 36 -6.21 -2.02 -8.76
C SER A 36 -5.28 -2.19 -7.56
N GLN A 37 -4.45 -1.19 -7.30
CA GLN A 37 -3.55 -1.18 -6.15
C GLN A 37 -3.68 0.11 -5.37
N THR A 38 -3.85 -0.03 -4.07
CA THR A 38 -3.80 1.08 -3.11
C THR A 38 -2.61 0.90 -2.18
N VAL A 39 -1.79 1.92 -2.04
CA VAL A 39 -0.66 1.96 -1.11
C VAL A 39 -0.90 3.08 -0.11
N THR A 40 -0.92 2.75 1.17
CA THR A 40 -1.01 3.71 2.28
C THR A 40 0.29 3.66 3.06
N VAL A 41 0.96 4.81 3.16
CA VAL A 41 2.18 4.99 3.95
C VAL A 41 1.85 5.87 5.15
N GLN A 42 2.26 5.43 6.34
CA GLN A 42 2.18 6.21 7.57
C GLN A 42 3.60 6.43 8.09
N VAL A 43 3.96 7.69 8.31
CA VAL A 43 5.27 8.06 8.87
C VAL A 43 5.04 8.67 10.26
N SER A 44 5.72 8.11 11.25
CA SER A 44 5.70 8.59 12.63
C SER A 44 6.75 9.68 12.77
N SER A 45 6.33 10.92 13.06
CA SER A 45 7.26 12.01 13.37
C SER A 45 7.46 12.15 14.87
N SER A 46 8.70 12.34 15.30
CA SER A 46 9.07 12.65 16.68
C SER A 46 8.50 13.97 17.21
N LYS A 47 7.98 14.84 16.33
CA LYS A 47 7.35 16.12 16.68
C LYS A 47 5.81 16.09 16.73
N GLY A 48 5.20 14.90 16.80
CA GLY A 48 3.74 14.76 16.97
C GLY A 48 2.90 14.93 15.70
N CYS A 49 3.50 15.30 14.57
CA CYS A 49 2.81 15.36 13.27
C CYS A 49 2.99 14.04 12.51
N SER A 50 2.01 13.15 12.55
CA SER A 50 2.01 11.95 11.70
C SER A 50 1.55 12.33 10.29
N SER A 51 2.28 11.91 9.26
CA SER A 51 1.87 12.11 7.86
C SER A 51 1.43 10.78 7.25
N SER A 52 0.25 10.80 6.64
CA SER A 52 -0.27 9.66 5.88
C SER A 52 -0.40 10.07 4.42
N SER A 53 0.07 9.22 3.51
CA SER A 53 -0.12 9.40 2.08
C SER A 53 -0.68 8.12 1.48
N THR A 54 -1.72 8.27 0.67
CA THR A 54 -2.33 7.16 -0.04
C THR A 54 -2.22 7.41 -1.53
N SER A 55 -1.68 6.46 -2.27
CA SER A 55 -1.72 6.44 -3.73
C SER A 55 -2.57 5.27 -4.21
N SER A 56 -3.38 5.52 -5.24
CA SER A 56 -4.14 4.49 -5.92
C SER A 56 -3.78 4.51 -7.41
N ILE A 57 -3.37 3.36 -7.93
CA ILE A 57 -3.29 3.11 -9.37
C ILE A 57 -4.37 2.08 -9.69
N SER A 58 -5.38 2.55 -10.38
CA SER A 58 -6.35 1.72 -11.06
C SER A 58 -5.94 1.73 -12.53
N LYS A 59 -5.80 0.55 -13.15
CA LYS A 59 -5.64 0.32 -14.60
C LYS A 59 -4.19 -0.01 -15.01
N TYR A 60 -3.87 -1.29 -14.86
CA TYR A 60 -3.12 -1.99 -15.89
C TYR A 60 -4.13 -2.74 -16.77
N THR A 61 -4.21 -2.39 -18.05
CA THR A 61 -5.02 -3.11 -19.04
C THR A 61 -4.07 -3.75 -20.03
N GLN A 62 -4.04 -5.09 -20.08
CA GLN A 62 -3.28 -5.77 -21.12
C GLN A 62 -4.09 -5.68 -22.43
N LYS A 63 -3.70 -4.77 -23.33
CA LYS A 63 -4.18 -4.83 -24.72
C LYS A 63 -3.43 -5.97 -25.41
N ASN A 64 -4.17 -7.01 -25.79
CA ASN A 64 -3.69 -8.00 -26.75
C ASN A 64 -3.79 -7.39 -28.16
#